data_AF-A0A5N6H3C2-F1
#
_entry.id   AF-A0A5N6H3C2-F1
#
_cell.length_a   1.000
_cell.length_b   1.000
_cell.length_c   1.000
_cell.angle_alpha   90.00
_cell.angle_beta   90.00
_cell.angle_gamma   90.00
#
_symmetry.space_group_name_H-M   'P 1'
#
loop_
_entity.id
_entity.type
_entity.pdbx_description
1 polymer ?
#
loop_
_entity_poly.entity_id
_entity_poly.type
_entity_poly.pdbx_seq_one_letter_code
_entity_poly.pdbx_strand_id
1 'polypeptide(L)'
;MDHLRDSLLSSVPRDTPSTVAIDHARRDREGTRQAVAWGEFKEVRDMAFSNRTWVVTSRYCDIGDGVDSLEGHIHSLWYMYYELGRNITPESSEHEGLVLDILRIQGMGPLTRPARGVSGIDIARTVDGTLWNDLPFMVGDMINCWINHSASMSGTHRLNFAKYMMALESHSDDRNLTRS
;
A
#
# COMPACT_ATOMS: atom_id res chain seq x y z
N MET A 1 29.46 20.93 -19.99
CA MET A 1 29.14 21.40 -18.62
C MET A 1 28.02 20.49 -18.13
N ASP A 2 28.29 19.18 -18.09
CA ASP A 2 27.25 18.14 -17.99
C ASP A 2 27.47 17.21 -16.80
N HIS A 3 28.52 17.43 -16.03
CA HIS A 3 28.87 16.60 -14.87
C HIS A 3 28.30 17.10 -13.54
N LEU A 4 27.49 18.18 -13.56
CA LEU A 4 26.94 18.79 -12.34
C LEU A 4 25.50 18.36 -12.03
N ARG A 5 24.76 17.79 -13.00
CA ARG A 5 23.38 17.34 -12.77
C ARG A 5 23.26 15.94 -12.18
N ASP A 6 24.23 15.07 -12.42
CA ASP A 6 24.20 13.69 -11.89
C ASP A 6 24.61 13.61 -10.41
N SER A 7 25.23 14.67 -9.87
CA SER A 7 25.72 14.67 -8.49
C SER A 7 24.63 15.02 -7.45
N LEU A 8 23.47 15.52 -7.87
CA LEU A 8 22.34 15.81 -6.98
C LEU A 8 21.42 14.60 -6.73
N LEU A 9 21.70 13.48 -7.40
CA LEU A 9 21.12 12.16 -7.09
C LEU A 9 21.98 11.37 -6.08
N SER A 10 22.83 12.07 -5.33
CA SER A 10 23.39 11.55 -4.08
C SER A 10 22.22 11.09 -3.21
N SER A 11 22.00 9.78 -3.16
CA SER A 11 21.06 9.14 -2.26
C SER A 11 21.30 9.68 -0.85
N VAL A 12 20.38 10.52 -0.39
CA VAL A 12 20.25 10.81 1.03
C VAL A 12 20.21 9.44 1.71
N PRO A 13 21.06 9.17 2.71
CA PRO A 13 21.04 7.88 3.38
C PRO A 13 19.62 7.62 3.87
N ARG A 14 19.02 6.53 3.40
CA ARG A 14 17.72 6.10 3.89
C ARG A 14 17.90 5.87 5.39
N ASP A 15 17.27 6.70 6.21
CA ASP A 15 17.38 6.58 7.65
C ASP A 15 16.91 5.18 8.06
N THR A 16 17.80 4.41 8.70
CA THR A 16 17.45 3.10 9.21
C THR A 16 16.27 3.27 10.17
N PRO A 17 15.16 2.53 10.00
CA PRO A 17 13.99 2.71 10.84
C PRO A 17 14.37 2.53 12.32
N SER A 18 13.91 3.46 13.15
CA SER A 18 14.17 3.43 14.60
C SER A 18 13.58 2.16 15.23
N THR A 19 14.16 1.69 16.34
CA THR A 19 13.64 0.56 17.11
C THR A 19 12.16 0.75 17.48
N VAL A 20 11.77 1.99 17.81
CA VAL A 20 10.39 2.35 18.11
C VAL A 20 9.48 2.10 16.90
N ALA A 21 9.88 2.55 15.70
CA ALA A 21 9.11 2.32 14.47
C ALA A 21 8.97 0.83 14.13
N ILE A 22 10.03 0.04 14.32
CA ILE A 22 10.01 -1.42 14.14
C ILE A 22 9.02 -2.08 15.10
N ASP A 23 9.06 -1.70 16.38
CA ASP A 23 8.15 -2.25 17.39
C ASP A 23 6.69 -1.87 17.16
N HIS A 24 6.44 -0.67 16.63
CA HIS A 24 5.09 -0.27 16.22
C HIS A 24 4.60 -1.08 15.03
N ALA A 25 5.40 -1.22 13.98
CA ALA A 25 5.04 -2.02 12.80
C ALA A 25 4.77 -3.48 13.17
N ARG A 26 5.58 -4.06 14.07
CA ARG A 26 5.36 -5.42 14.56
C ARG A 26 4.03 -5.57 15.30
N ARG A 27 3.72 -4.65 16.21
CA ARG A 27 2.45 -4.65 16.96
C ARG A 27 1.23 -4.47 16.06
N ASP A 28 1.33 -3.58 15.08
CA ASP A 28 0.29 -3.32 14.10
C ASP A 28 -0.04 -4.57 13.25
N ARG A 29 1.01 -5.25 12.75
CA ARG A 29 0.85 -6.51 12.02
C ARG A 29 0.23 -7.61 12.87
N GLU A 30 0.67 -7.75 14.12
CA GLU A 30 0.11 -8.75 15.03
C GLU A 30 -1.36 -8.45 15.36
N GLY A 31 -1.71 -7.19 15.62
CA GLY A 31 -3.10 -6.79 15.83
C GLY A 31 -3.99 -7.10 14.62
N THR A 32 -3.48 -6.85 13.41
CA THR A 32 -4.18 -7.19 12.16
C THR A 32 -4.41 -8.70 12.06
N ARG A 33 -3.37 -9.52 12.31
CA ARG A 33 -3.50 -10.99 12.30
C ARG A 33 -4.53 -11.50 13.28
N GLN A 34 -4.55 -10.96 14.49
CA GLN A 34 -5.46 -11.37 15.55
C GLN A 34 -6.91 -11.04 15.18
N ALA A 35 -7.19 -9.82 14.74
CA ALA A 35 -8.53 -9.41 14.29
C ALA A 35 -9.03 -10.30 13.13
N VAL A 36 -8.18 -10.56 12.14
CA VAL A 36 -8.48 -11.45 11.01
C VAL A 36 -8.72 -12.88 11.48
N ALA A 37 -7.93 -13.40 12.43
CA ALA A 37 -8.15 -14.73 13.01
C ALA A 37 -9.47 -14.83 13.80
N TRP A 38 -9.99 -13.71 14.30
CA TRP A 38 -11.29 -13.62 14.99
C TRP A 38 -12.46 -13.42 14.03
N GLY A 39 -12.19 -13.29 12.72
CA GLY A 39 -13.22 -13.07 11.70
C GLY A 39 -13.67 -11.62 11.56
N GLU A 40 -12.94 -10.65 12.14
CA GLU A 40 -13.22 -9.20 12.07
C GLU A 40 -12.79 -8.59 10.72
N PHE A 41 -13.17 -9.26 9.62
CA PHE A 41 -12.72 -8.89 8.28
C PHE A 41 -13.22 -7.51 7.87
N LYS A 42 -14.45 -7.17 8.25
CA LYS A 42 -15.06 -5.88 7.92
C LYS A 42 -14.34 -4.75 8.63
N GLU A 43 -14.04 -4.92 9.92
CA GLU A 43 -13.36 -3.94 10.75
C GLU A 43 -11.94 -3.68 10.23
N VAL A 44 -11.22 -4.75 9.86
CA VAL A 44 -9.87 -4.63 9.28
C VAL A 44 -9.92 -3.97 7.90
N ARG A 45 -10.92 -4.30 7.07
CA ARG A 45 -11.13 -3.65 5.77
C ARG A 45 -11.46 -2.17 5.93
N ASP A 46 -12.35 -1.82 6.85
CA ASP A 46 -12.72 -0.42 7.15
C ASP A 46 -11.51 0.35 7.71
N MET A 47 -10.69 -0.27 8.56
CA MET A 47 -9.44 0.30 9.05
C MET A 47 -8.45 0.56 7.91
N ALA A 48 -8.28 -0.40 7.00
CA ALA A 48 -7.42 -0.26 5.84
C ALA A 48 -7.91 0.87 4.93
N PHE A 49 -9.14 0.77 4.43
CA PHE A 49 -9.66 1.69 3.43
C PHE A 49 -9.93 3.09 3.99
N SER A 50 -10.56 3.21 5.16
CA SER A 50 -10.98 4.51 5.70
C SER A 50 -9.89 5.15 6.56
N ASN A 51 -9.29 4.41 7.50
CA ASN A 51 -8.34 5.02 8.44
C ASN A 51 -6.94 5.19 7.82
N ARG A 52 -6.33 4.11 7.35
CA ARG A 52 -4.94 4.14 6.86
C ARG A 52 -4.78 4.96 5.59
N THR A 53 -5.68 4.82 4.63
CA THR A 53 -5.71 5.68 3.43
C THR A 53 -5.87 7.16 3.78
N TRP A 54 -6.78 7.50 4.71
CA TRP A 54 -6.98 8.88 5.16
C TRP A 54 -5.75 9.43 5.89
N VAL A 55 -5.14 8.65 6.79
CA VAL A 55 -3.92 9.07 7.51
C VAL A 55 -2.81 9.40 6.51
N VAL A 56 -2.53 8.53 5.54
CA VAL A 56 -1.47 8.79 4.54
C VAL A 56 -1.81 10.03 3.71
N THR A 57 -3.08 10.16 3.28
CA THR A 57 -3.53 11.28 2.46
C THR A 57 -3.43 12.61 3.22
N SER A 58 -4.01 12.70 4.41
CA SER A 58 -4.05 13.94 5.20
C SER A 58 -2.67 14.36 5.69
N ARG A 59 -1.83 13.41 6.13
CA ARG A 59 -0.47 13.73 6.55
C ARG A 59 0.37 14.31 5.40
N TYR A 60 0.25 13.77 4.19
CA TYR A 60 0.96 14.34 3.05
C TYR A 60 0.38 15.70 2.61
N CYS A 61 -0.94 15.77 2.41
CA CYS A 61 -1.63 16.91 1.81
C CYS A 61 -1.75 18.10 2.77
N ASP A 62 -2.17 17.84 4.01
CA ASP A 62 -2.59 18.89 4.95
C ASP A 62 -1.48 19.25 5.93
N ILE A 63 -0.75 18.25 6.44
CA ILE A 63 0.35 18.46 7.39
C ILE A 63 1.66 18.77 6.65
N GLY A 64 1.84 18.17 5.46
CA GLY A 64 3.03 18.37 4.65
C GLY A 64 4.18 17.44 5.02
N ASP A 65 3.89 16.26 5.55
CA ASP A 65 4.86 15.22 5.85
C ASP A 65 5.57 14.72 4.57
N GLY A 66 6.82 14.28 4.72
CA GLY A 66 7.58 13.65 3.65
C GLY A 66 7.14 12.21 3.40
N VAL A 67 7.32 11.71 2.17
CA VAL A 67 6.93 10.33 1.79
C VAL A 67 7.58 9.28 2.70
N ASP A 68 8.86 9.47 3.05
CA ASP A 68 9.60 8.54 3.93
C ASP A 68 8.93 8.36 5.30
N SER A 69 8.32 9.41 5.83
CA SER A 69 7.62 9.34 7.13
C SER A 69 6.28 8.59 7.06
N LEU A 70 5.74 8.38 5.86
CA LEU A 70 4.46 7.70 5.61
C LEU A 70 4.66 6.21 5.32
N GLU A 71 5.88 5.78 5.01
CA GLU A 71 6.22 4.42 4.58
C GLU A 71 5.64 3.36 5.53
N GLY A 72 5.76 3.55 6.86
CA GLY A 72 5.20 2.63 7.85
C GLY A 72 3.68 2.50 7.78
N HIS A 73 2.95 3.60 7.52
CA HIS A 73 1.49 3.56 7.36
C HIS A 73 1.08 2.90 6.05
N ILE A 74 1.86 3.08 4.98
CA ILE A 74 1.61 2.48 3.67
C ILE A 74 1.85 0.97 3.71
N HIS A 75 2.95 0.52 4.32
CA HIS A 75 3.17 -0.92 4.54
C HIS A 75 2.13 -1.55 5.45
N SER A 76 1.65 -0.83 6.48
CA SER A 76 0.54 -1.27 7.34
C SER A 76 -0.73 -1.47 6.52
N LEU A 77 -1.07 -0.51 5.65
CA LEU A 77 -2.21 -0.59 4.73
C LEU A 77 -2.15 -1.82 3.82
N TRP A 78 -1.03 -2.04 3.14
CA TRP A 78 -0.86 -3.18 2.24
C TRP A 78 -0.84 -4.51 2.99
N TYR A 79 -0.29 -4.53 4.20
CA TYR A 79 -0.33 -5.70 5.05
C TYR A 79 -1.76 -6.11 5.46
N MET A 80 -2.64 -5.13 5.74
CA MET A 80 -4.05 -5.42 6.01
C MET A 80 -4.74 -6.07 4.81
N TYR A 81 -4.56 -5.54 3.59
CA TYR A 81 -5.10 -6.17 2.39
C TYR A 81 -4.48 -7.54 2.10
N TYR A 82 -3.22 -7.76 2.45
CA TYR A 82 -2.58 -9.08 2.36
C TYR A 82 -3.29 -10.10 3.25
N GLU A 83 -3.48 -9.78 4.54
CA GLU A 83 -4.16 -10.66 5.50
C GLU A 83 -5.62 -10.91 5.09
N LEU A 84 -6.34 -9.88 4.63
CA LEU A 84 -7.70 -10.04 4.13
C LEU A 84 -7.74 -10.93 2.88
N GLY A 85 -6.88 -10.67 1.88
CA GLY A 85 -6.86 -11.39 0.60
C GLY A 85 -6.55 -12.89 0.74
N ARG A 86 -5.79 -13.28 1.77
CA ARG A 86 -5.52 -14.70 2.04
C ARG A 86 -6.56 -15.40 2.92
N ASN A 87 -7.33 -14.66 3.72
CA ASN A 87 -8.31 -15.25 4.65
C ASN A 87 -9.76 -15.19 4.13
N ILE A 88 -10.09 -14.26 3.23
CA ILE A 88 -11.43 -14.15 2.64
C ILE A 88 -11.55 -15.09 1.44
N THR A 89 -12.67 -15.82 1.38
CA THR A 89 -12.97 -16.77 0.31
C THR A 89 -13.27 -16.03 -1.01
N PRO A 90 -12.66 -16.41 -2.15
CA PRO A 90 -12.80 -15.74 -3.44
C PRO A 90 -14.21 -15.72 -4.03
N GLU A 91 -15.06 -16.64 -3.61
CA GLU A 91 -16.46 -16.72 -4.04
C GLU A 91 -17.38 -15.76 -3.24
N SER A 92 -16.82 -14.99 -2.29
CA SER A 92 -17.57 -14.03 -1.47
C SER A 92 -17.58 -12.62 -2.06
N SER A 93 -18.65 -11.87 -1.80
CA SER A 93 -18.74 -10.45 -2.19
C SER A 93 -17.68 -9.58 -1.50
N GLU A 94 -17.19 -10.03 -0.35
CA GLU A 94 -16.17 -9.38 0.44
C GLU A 94 -14.83 -9.38 -0.30
N HIS A 95 -14.55 -10.44 -1.08
CA HIS A 95 -13.35 -10.54 -1.91
C HIS A 95 -13.34 -9.49 -3.04
N GLU A 96 -14.45 -9.35 -3.76
CA GLU A 96 -14.63 -8.27 -4.75
C GLU A 96 -14.47 -6.89 -4.11
N GLY A 97 -14.95 -6.74 -2.88
CA GLY A 97 -14.78 -5.54 -2.08
C GLY A 97 -13.31 -5.13 -1.89
N LEU A 98 -12.41 -6.09 -1.62
CA LEU A 98 -10.98 -5.79 -1.48
C LEU A 98 -10.39 -5.22 -2.77
N VAL A 99 -10.76 -5.79 -3.91
CA VAL A 99 -10.30 -5.33 -5.23
C VAL A 99 -10.81 -3.91 -5.48
N LEU A 100 -12.11 -3.67 -5.26
CA LEU A 100 -12.73 -2.36 -5.45
C LEU A 100 -12.10 -1.27 -4.58
N ASP A 101 -11.70 -1.59 -3.34
CA ASP A 101 -11.04 -0.63 -2.47
C ASP A 101 -9.68 -0.19 -3.02
N ILE A 102 -8.87 -1.13 -3.49
CA ILE A 102 -7.58 -0.84 -4.14
C ILE A 102 -7.79 0.01 -5.40
N LEU A 103 -8.77 -0.36 -6.24
CA LEU A 103 -9.11 0.39 -7.45
C LEU A 103 -9.59 1.82 -7.11
N ARG A 104 -10.32 2.01 -6.00
CA ARG A 104 -10.76 3.31 -5.50
C ARG A 104 -9.60 4.15 -4.99
N ILE A 105 -8.67 3.56 -4.24
CA ILE A 105 -7.43 4.25 -3.82
C ILE A 105 -6.67 4.72 -5.06
N GLN A 106 -6.54 3.88 -6.09
CA GLN A 106 -5.99 4.29 -7.39
C GLN A 106 -6.78 5.39 -8.09
N GLY A 107 -8.10 5.30 -8.03
CA GLY A 107 -9.01 6.29 -8.59
C GLY A 107 -8.92 7.67 -7.93
N MET A 108 -8.32 7.79 -6.74
CA MET A 108 -8.01 9.09 -6.12
C MET A 108 -6.96 9.87 -6.91
N GLY A 109 -6.17 9.19 -7.75
CA GLY A 109 -5.07 9.79 -8.50
C GLY A 109 -3.85 10.10 -7.63
N PRO A 110 -2.81 10.72 -8.21
CA PRO A 110 -1.59 11.06 -7.50
C PRO A 110 -1.84 11.86 -6.23
N LEU A 111 -1.22 11.46 -5.13
CA LEU A 111 -1.25 12.26 -3.92
C LEU A 111 -0.45 13.55 -4.12
N THR A 112 -1.12 14.70 -4.00
CA THR A 112 -0.56 16.01 -4.37
C THR A 112 -0.72 17.06 -3.28
N ARG A 113 0.16 18.08 -3.27
CA ARG A 113 0.05 19.25 -2.40
C ARG A 113 0.63 20.50 -3.07
N PRO A 114 0.30 21.71 -2.61
CA PRO A 114 1.00 22.91 -3.06
C PRO A 114 2.50 22.84 -2.77
N ALA A 115 3.32 23.21 -3.74
CA ALA A 115 4.77 23.25 -3.59
C ALA A 115 5.18 24.34 -2.58
N ARG A 116 6.17 24.04 -1.73
CA ARG A 116 6.65 25.00 -0.73
C ARG A 116 7.47 26.11 -1.38
N GLY A 117 7.03 27.36 -1.25
CA GLY A 117 7.80 28.54 -1.63
C GLY A 117 7.83 28.88 -3.13
N VAL A 118 7.08 28.18 -3.97
CA VAL A 118 6.94 28.43 -5.42
C VAL A 118 5.52 28.13 -5.89
N SER A 119 5.09 28.74 -7.00
CA SER A 119 3.85 28.35 -7.67
C SER A 119 4.03 26.98 -8.33
N GLY A 120 3.46 25.93 -7.74
CA GLY A 120 3.56 24.57 -8.26
C GLY A 120 2.81 23.54 -7.40
N ILE A 121 2.82 22.30 -7.86
CA ILE A 121 2.23 21.15 -7.18
C ILE A 121 3.33 20.11 -6.96
N ASP A 122 3.55 19.75 -5.70
CA ASP A 122 4.36 18.60 -5.33
C ASP A 122 3.50 17.34 -5.45
N ILE A 123 4.12 16.27 -5.97
CA ILE A 123 3.49 14.95 -6.10
C ILE A 123 4.28 13.97 -5.25
N ALA A 124 3.59 13.17 -4.46
CA ALA A 124 4.19 12.16 -3.59
C ALA A 124 4.76 11.02 -4.44
N ARG A 125 6.10 10.99 -4.56
CA ARG A 125 6.82 9.97 -5.34
C ARG A 125 7.75 9.17 -4.46
N THR A 126 7.84 7.90 -4.80
CA THR A 126 8.82 6.93 -4.32
C THR A 126 9.72 6.53 -5.51
N VAL A 127 10.78 5.77 -5.25
CA VAL A 127 11.58 5.16 -6.32
C VAL A 127 10.77 4.18 -7.19
N ASP A 128 9.70 3.61 -6.63
CA ASP A 128 8.87 2.58 -7.25
C ASP A 128 7.61 3.14 -7.92
N GLY A 129 7.39 4.47 -7.86
CA GLY A 129 6.25 5.14 -8.49
C GLY A 129 5.56 6.20 -7.63
N THR A 130 4.43 6.66 -8.12
CA THR A 130 3.60 7.73 -7.57
C THR A 130 2.57 7.17 -6.61
N LEU A 131 2.51 7.70 -5.39
CA LEU A 131 1.54 7.24 -4.38
C LEU A 131 0.11 7.46 -4.86
N TRP A 132 -0.75 6.49 -4.51
CA TRP A 132 -2.12 6.30 -4.96
C TRP A 132 -2.27 5.96 -6.44
N ASN A 133 -1.59 6.62 -7.38
CA ASN A 133 -1.73 6.26 -8.80
C ASN A 133 -1.09 4.89 -9.15
N ASP A 134 0.18 4.70 -8.78
CA ASP A 134 0.96 3.51 -9.14
C ASP A 134 0.96 2.45 -8.02
N LEU A 135 0.42 2.81 -6.85
CA LEU A 135 0.45 2.02 -5.61
C LEU A 135 1.82 1.39 -5.32
N PRO A 136 2.88 2.23 -5.20
CA PRO A 136 4.19 1.74 -4.80
C PRO A 136 4.07 1.01 -3.45
N PHE A 137 4.99 0.08 -3.22
CA PHE A 137 4.98 -0.90 -2.13
C PHE A 137 3.92 -1.99 -2.22
N MET A 138 2.73 -1.79 -2.80
CA MET A 138 1.67 -2.82 -2.74
C MET A 138 2.11 -4.13 -3.39
N VAL A 139 2.47 -4.10 -4.68
CA VAL A 139 2.90 -5.30 -5.40
C VAL A 139 4.15 -5.91 -4.76
N GLY A 140 5.12 -5.06 -4.39
CA GLY A 140 6.34 -5.50 -3.71
C GLY A 140 6.07 -6.18 -2.38
N ASP A 141 5.22 -5.61 -1.53
CA ASP A 141 4.83 -6.12 -0.21
C ASP A 141 4.05 -7.43 -0.34
N MET A 142 3.11 -7.51 -1.28
CA MET A 142 2.32 -8.71 -1.55
C MET A 142 3.23 -9.87 -2.00
N ILE A 143 4.15 -9.61 -2.93
CA ILE A 143 5.15 -10.59 -3.38
C ILE A 143 6.08 -10.97 -2.23
N ASN A 144 6.58 -10.01 -1.47
CA ASN A 144 7.46 -10.27 -0.33
C ASN A 144 6.75 -11.12 0.75
N CYS A 145 5.49 -10.83 1.03
CA CYS A 145 4.68 -11.63 1.94
C CYS A 145 4.45 -13.04 1.39
N TRP A 146 4.20 -13.20 0.08
CA TRP A 146 4.07 -14.49 -0.57
C TRP A 146 5.37 -15.31 -0.50
N ILE A 147 6.51 -14.74 -0.90
CA ILE A 147 7.80 -15.44 -0.91
C ILE A 147 8.15 -15.94 0.50
N ASN A 148 7.96 -15.11 1.52
CA ASN A 148 8.36 -15.45 2.88
C ASN A 148 7.38 -16.38 3.62
N HIS A 149 6.10 -16.39 3.25
CA HIS A 149 5.06 -17.09 4.04
C HIS A 149 4.27 -18.14 3.26
N SER A 150 4.39 -18.23 1.94
CA SER A 150 3.59 -19.19 1.13
C SER A 150 3.83 -20.65 1.56
N ALA A 151 5.04 -21.02 1.98
CA ALA A 151 5.36 -22.37 2.45
C ALA A 151 4.64 -22.74 3.76
N SER A 152 4.36 -21.76 4.63
CA SER A 152 3.63 -21.97 5.89
C SER A 152 2.12 -21.75 5.75
N MET A 153 1.65 -21.30 4.59
CA MET A 153 0.23 -21.10 4.31
C MET A 153 -0.48 -22.43 3.97
N SER A 154 -1.71 -22.58 4.48
CA SER A 154 -2.60 -23.66 4.05
C SER A 154 -2.89 -23.58 2.55
N GLY A 155 -3.31 -24.70 1.95
CA GLY A 155 -3.72 -24.72 0.53
C GLY A 155 -4.82 -23.69 0.23
N THR A 156 -5.80 -23.58 1.13
CA THR A 156 -6.89 -22.59 1.05
C THR A 156 -6.37 -21.16 1.06
N HIS A 157 -5.50 -20.79 2.00
CA HIS A 157 -4.96 -19.43 2.06
C HIS A 157 -4.16 -19.07 0.80
N ARG A 158 -3.39 -20.03 0.26
CA ARG A 158 -2.65 -19.83 -1.00
C ARG A 158 -3.59 -19.61 -2.19
N LEU A 159 -4.64 -20.41 -2.30
CA LEU A 159 -5.65 -20.28 -3.36
C LEU A 159 -6.38 -18.94 -3.27
N ASN A 160 -6.83 -18.56 -2.07
CA ASN A 160 -7.54 -17.31 -1.83
C ASN A 160 -6.70 -16.11 -2.26
N PHE A 161 -5.45 -16.08 -1.79
CA PHE A 161 -4.54 -15.00 -2.11
C PHE A 161 -4.16 -14.94 -3.60
N ALA A 162 -3.93 -16.10 -4.24
CA ALA A 162 -3.66 -16.14 -5.68
C ALA A 162 -4.84 -15.58 -6.49
N LYS A 163 -6.08 -15.98 -6.14
CA LYS A 163 -7.29 -15.43 -6.79
C LYS A 163 -7.45 -13.93 -6.54
N TYR A 164 -7.11 -13.44 -5.35
CA TYR A 164 -7.08 -12.00 -5.06
C TYR A 164 -6.11 -11.25 -5.95
N MET A 165 -4.87 -11.72 -6.06
CA MET A 165 -3.84 -11.10 -6.90
C MET A 165 -4.22 -11.11 -8.39
N MET A 166 -4.73 -12.23 -8.90
CA MET A 166 -5.20 -12.33 -10.29
C MET A 166 -6.35 -11.37 -10.58
N ALA A 167 -7.28 -11.21 -9.63
CA ALA A 167 -8.38 -10.25 -9.78
C ALA A 167 -7.86 -8.80 -9.82
N LEU A 168 -6.91 -8.44 -8.97
CA LEU A 168 -6.28 -7.10 -9.00
C LEU A 168 -5.57 -6.82 -10.33
N GLU A 169 -4.86 -7.79 -10.87
CA GLU A 169 -4.14 -7.68 -12.15
C GLU A 169 -5.12 -7.46 -13.31
N SER A 170 -6.13 -8.33 -13.43
CA SER A 170 -7.15 -8.25 -14.49
C SER A 170 -7.85 -6.88 -14.53
N HIS A 171 -8.23 -6.33 -13.37
CA HIS A 171 -8.91 -5.04 -13.32
C HIS A 171 -7.98 -3.85 -13.55
N SER A 172 -6.67 -4.03 -13.32
CA SER A 172 -5.67 -3.02 -13.65
C SER A 172 -5.47 -2.93 -15.16
N ASP A 173 -5.46 -4.05 -15.86
CA ASP A 173 -5.31 -4.13 -17.32
C ASP A 173 -6.52 -3.52 -18.06
N ASP A 174 -7.74 -3.81 -17.61
CA ASP A 174 -8.97 -3.23 -18.19
C ASP A 174 -9.00 -1.69 -18.10
N ARG A 175 -8.42 -1.12 -17.05
CA ARG A 175 -8.28 0.34 -16.93
C ARG A 175 -7.19 0.93 -17.81
N ASN A 176 -6.12 0.18 -18.09
CA ASN A 176 -5.09 0.64 -19.02
C ASN A 176 -5.61 0.65 -20.47
N LEU A 177 -6.49 -0.30 -20.83
CA LEU A 177 -7.16 -0.35 -22.12
C LEU A 177 -8.16 0.79 -22.34
N THR A 178 -8.73 1.37 -21.27
CA THR A 178 -9.66 2.52 -21.37
C THR A 178 -8.98 3.89 -21.32
N ARG A 179 -7.65 3.93 -21.14
CA ARG A 179 -6.83 5.16 -21.13
C ARG A 179 -6.06 5.41 -22.43
N SER A 180 -6.10 4.52 -23.43
CA SER A 180 -5.50 4.69 -24.77
C SER A 180 -6.50 5.24 -25.79
#